data_AF-A0A9E0I5Z5-F1
#
_entry.id   AF-A0A9E0I5Z5-F1
#
_cell.length_a   1.000
_cell.length_b   1.000
_cell.length_c   1.000
_cell.angle_alpha   90.00
_cell.angle_beta   90.00
_cell.angle_gamma   90.00
#
_symmetry.space_group_name_H-M   'P 1'
#
loop_
_entity.id
_entity.type
_entity.pdbx_description
1 polymer ?
#
loop_
_entity_poly.entity_id
_entity_poly.type
_entity_poly.pdbx_seq_one_letter_code
_entity_poly.pdbx_strand_id
1 'polypeptide(L)'
;MNTQHMKITHPAAARHWRPVALAGLIFLSGCATTHRTDSGADVRVPDTWQQTSADARTLPVSLSPWWTELQDPALTQLIQLALARNNNLAQAAIKVRRAQLVAGQAAADQLPNLGVRANTNASQALDGGATSRSHSLNASASWEVDLWNRLGTLRDAAEWEALATEQDRQAVAMSLVGTVANQYWQVAYLNQRVAASEQSMAYARQTLKLIQNQHSVGSVSGLEVSQATQALASQEAAHTQWVQQRVQARNALAILLDSPPGHPLHEAGRLPEGALPTVSAGLPASLLNRRPDLRAAELRLRKSLASVDATRAS
;
A
#
# COMPACT_ATOMS: atom_id res chain seq x y z
N MET A 1 -36.22 21.31 -97.46
CA MET A 1 -36.07 22.21 -96.29
C MET A 1 -35.38 21.38 -95.20
N ASN A 2 -34.07 21.15 -95.27
CA ASN A 2 -32.97 22.03 -94.85
C ASN A 2 -33.09 22.49 -93.39
N THR A 3 -32.51 21.72 -92.47
CA THR A 3 -32.17 22.18 -91.11
C THR A 3 -30.77 21.66 -90.77
N GLN A 4 -29.89 22.61 -90.47
CA GLN A 4 -28.45 22.48 -90.36
C GLN A 4 -28.01 21.87 -89.03
N HIS A 5 -26.92 21.11 -89.10
CA HIS A 5 -26.14 20.61 -87.96
C HIS A 5 -25.42 21.76 -87.23
N MET A 6 -25.59 21.85 -85.90
CA MET A 6 -24.75 22.67 -85.02
C MET A 6 -23.83 21.74 -84.21
N LYS A 7 -22.53 21.77 -84.53
CA LYS A 7 -21.47 21.08 -83.78
C LYS A 7 -20.99 21.98 -82.64
N ILE A 8 -21.06 21.48 -81.41
CA ILE A 8 -20.48 22.13 -80.22
C ILE A 8 -19.13 21.46 -79.96
N THR A 9 -18.05 22.24 -80.00
CA THR A 9 -16.68 21.81 -79.66
C THR A 9 -16.40 22.09 -78.18
N HIS A 10 -16.02 21.07 -77.42
CA HIS A 10 -15.50 21.22 -76.05
C HIS A 10 -13.97 21.44 -76.08
N PRO A 11 -13.41 22.42 -75.32
CA PRO A 11 -11.98 22.47 -75.08
C PRO A 11 -11.57 21.47 -74.00
N ALA A 12 -10.56 20.66 -74.29
CA ALA A 12 -9.93 19.76 -73.33
C ALA A 12 -9.02 20.55 -72.38
N ALA A 13 -9.45 20.74 -71.13
CA ALA A 13 -8.59 21.26 -70.07
C ALA A 13 -7.67 20.13 -69.57
N ALA A 14 -6.36 20.29 -69.80
CA ALA A 14 -5.33 19.35 -69.39
C ALA A 14 -5.24 19.23 -67.86
N ARG A 15 -5.40 18.02 -67.35
CA ARG A 15 -5.41 17.64 -65.94
C ARG A 15 -3.97 17.45 -65.43
N HIS A 16 -3.31 18.53 -65.02
CA HIS A 16 -1.93 18.51 -64.50
C HIS A 16 -1.81 18.22 -62.98
N TRP A 17 -2.87 17.73 -62.32
CA TRP A 17 -2.88 17.52 -60.86
C TRP A 17 -2.27 16.19 -60.36
N ARG A 18 -1.59 15.42 -61.21
CA ARG A 18 -1.04 14.09 -60.84
C ARG A 18 0.38 14.07 -60.27
N PRO A 19 1.33 14.98 -60.58
CA PRO A 19 2.68 14.90 -60.01
C PRO A 19 2.80 15.59 -58.63
N VAL A 20 1.93 16.56 -58.29
CA VAL A 20 1.99 17.26 -56.99
C VAL A 20 1.51 16.37 -55.84
N ALA A 21 0.53 15.49 -56.09
CA ALA A 21 0.03 14.55 -55.09
C ALA A 21 1.05 13.45 -54.72
N LEU A 22 1.98 13.11 -55.61
CA LEU A 22 2.98 12.06 -55.36
C LEU A 22 4.20 12.58 -54.58
N ALA A 23 4.56 13.85 -54.72
CA ALA A 23 5.65 14.48 -53.97
C ALA A 23 5.31 14.71 -52.49
N GLY A 24 4.03 14.93 -52.16
CA GLY A 24 3.57 15.11 -50.76
C GLY A 24 3.65 13.83 -49.91
N LEU A 25 3.52 12.65 -50.52
CA LEU A 25 3.53 11.37 -49.80
C LEU A 25 4.92 10.92 -49.34
N ILE A 26 6.00 11.44 -49.95
CA ILE A 26 7.38 11.06 -49.58
C ILE A 26 7.84 11.78 -48.30
N PHE A 27 7.29 12.97 -48.01
CA PHE A 27 7.63 13.75 -46.81
C PHE A 27 6.95 13.29 -45.51
N LEU A 28 6.04 12.30 -45.55
CA LEU A 28 5.42 11.71 -44.35
C LEU A 28 6.13 10.44 -43.84
N SER A 29 7.26 10.05 -44.44
CA SER A 29 8.07 8.90 -43.99
C SER A 29 9.09 9.26 -42.88
N GLY A 30 8.75 10.23 -42.03
CA GLY A 30 9.47 10.47 -40.79
C GLY A 30 8.80 9.70 -39.65
N CYS A 31 9.26 8.48 -39.35
CA CYS A 31 8.84 7.80 -38.13
C CYS A 31 9.23 8.65 -36.92
N ALA A 32 8.25 9.12 -36.14
CA ALA A 32 8.49 9.67 -34.83
C ALA A 32 9.09 8.56 -33.95
N THR A 33 10.39 8.63 -33.68
CA THR A 33 11.06 7.69 -32.79
C THR A 33 10.65 7.99 -31.36
N THR A 34 9.67 7.26 -30.84
CA THR A 34 9.35 7.29 -29.41
C THR A 34 10.46 6.56 -28.65
N HIS A 35 11.38 7.30 -28.06
CA HIS A 35 12.42 6.73 -27.21
C HIS A 35 11.77 6.27 -25.90
N ARG A 36 11.86 4.97 -25.58
CA ARG A 36 11.42 4.43 -24.29
C ARG A 36 12.63 3.98 -23.51
N THR A 37 12.82 4.54 -22.32
CA THR A 37 13.95 4.13 -21.48
C THR A 37 13.63 2.79 -20.80
N ASP A 38 14.52 1.80 -20.96
CA ASP A 38 14.36 0.46 -20.37
C ASP A 38 14.45 0.50 -18.84
N SER A 39 13.65 -0.36 -18.20
CA SER A 39 13.51 -0.42 -16.73
C SER A 39 14.32 -1.52 -16.05
N GLY A 40 15.17 -2.24 -16.80
CA GLY A 40 16.01 -3.32 -16.26
C GLY A 40 17.12 -2.79 -15.36
N ALA A 41 16.94 -2.88 -14.04
CA ALA A 41 18.00 -2.66 -13.06
C ALA A 41 18.76 -3.98 -12.84
N ASP A 42 20.05 -4.01 -13.17
CA ASP A 42 20.92 -5.14 -12.83
C ASP A 42 21.28 -5.08 -11.34
N VAL A 43 20.51 -5.81 -10.52
CA VAL A 43 20.74 -5.90 -9.08
C VAL A 43 21.48 -7.21 -8.79
N ARG A 44 22.73 -7.08 -8.32
CA ARG A 44 23.52 -8.24 -7.87
C ARG A 44 22.95 -8.78 -6.56
N VAL A 45 22.17 -9.85 -6.65
CA VAL A 45 21.70 -10.62 -5.51
C VAL A 45 22.35 -12.02 -5.51
N PRO A 46 22.69 -12.59 -4.34
CA PRO A 46 23.10 -13.98 -4.28
C PRO A 46 21.96 -14.90 -4.73
N ASP A 47 22.27 -15.94 -5.50
CA ASP A 47 21.26 -16.91 -5.97
C ASP A 47 20.62 -17.72 -4.82
N THR A 48 21.34 -17.87 -3.71
CA THR A 48 20.93 -18.67 -2.54
C THR A 48 21.21 -17.97 -1.22
N TRP A 49 20.36 -18.20 -0.23
CA TRP A 49 20.64 -17.80 1.15
C TRP A 49 21.77 -18.65 1.76
N GLN A 50 22.54 -18.03 2.67
CA GLN A 50 23.65 -18.68 3.38
C GLN A 50 23.20 -19.92 4.17
N GLN A 51 21.94 -19.95 4.63
CA GLN A 51 21.33 -21.11 5.27
C GLN A 51 20.48 -21.87 4.24
N THR A 52 21.11 -22.81 3.52
CA THR A 52 20.45 -23.71 2.56
C THR A 52 20.39 -25.12 3.14
N SER A 53 19.21 -25.72 3.15
CA SER A 53 19.04 -27.17 3.33
C SER A 53 18.83 -27.82 1.96
N ALA A 54 19.40 -29.01 1.74
CA ALA A 54 19.42 -29.67 0.43
C ALA A 54 18.03 -29.95 -0.17
N ASP A 55 16.99 -30.05 0.66
CA ASP A 55 15.63 -30.43 0.26
C ASP A 55 14.72 -29.26 -0.16
N ALA A 56 15.15 -28.00 -0.01
CA ALA A 56 14.26 -26.84 -0.22
C ALA A 56 14.09 -26.39 -1.68
N ARG A 57 14.83 -26.97 -2.62
CA ARG A 57 14.80 -26.55 -4.04
C ARG A 57 13.51 -26.95 -4.79
N THR A 58 12.66 -27.79 -4.19
CA THR A 58 11.50 -28.39 -4.88
C THR A 58 10.15 -28.19 -4.21
N LEU A 59 10.08 -27.50 -3.06
CA LEU A 59 8.79 -27.30 -2.39
C LEU A 59 8.03 -26.13 -3.02
N PRO A 60 6.80 -26.36 -3.53
CA PRO A 60 5.96 -25.26 -3.98
C PRO A 60 5.64 -24.36 -2.79
N VAL A 61 6.09 -23.11 -2.85
CA VAL A 61 5.76 -22.11 -1.84
C VAL A 61 4.26 -21.87 -1.85
N SER A 62 3.58 -22.34 -0.80
CA SER A 62 2.15 -22.18 -0.59
C SER A 62 1.75 -20.71 -0.64
N LEU A 63 0.68 -20.39 -1.36
CA LEU A 63 0.05 -19.07 -1.39
C LEU A 63 -1.08 -18.95 -0.34
N SER A 64 -1.23 -19.96 0.51
CA SER A 64 -2.17 -19.90 1.64
C SER A 64 -1.80 -18.76 2.58
N PRO A 65 -2.78 -18.09 3.23
CA PRO A 65 -2.48 -17.16 4.30
C PRO A 65 -1.65 -17.84 5.39
N TRP A 66 -0.40 -17.41 5.58
CA TRP A 66 0.58 -18.12 6.41
C TRP A 66 0.13 -18.37 7.84
N TRP A 67 -0.71 -17.49 8.41
CA TRP A 67 -1.19 -17.61 9.78
C TRP A 67 -2.16 -18.78 9.98
N THR A 68 -2.73 -19.35 8.91
CA THR A 68 -3.58 -20.55 9.03
C THR A 68 -2.76 -21.79 9.34
N GLU A 69 -1.46 -21.79 9.01
CA GLU A 69 -0.54 -22.87 9.35
C GLU A 69 -0.25 -22.95 10.86
N LEU A 70 -0.55 -21.88 11.62
CA LEU A 70 -0.50 -21.89 13.08
C LEU A 70 -1.67 -22.62 13.72
N GLN A 71 -2.68 -23.03 12.94
CA GLN A 71 -3.84 -23.80 13.37
C GLN A 71 -4.64 -23.16 14.54
N ASP A 72 -4.60 -21.83 14.64
CA ASP A 72 -5.34 -21.08 15.65
C ASP A 72 -6.55 -20.36 15.01
N PRO A 73 -7.80 -20.82 15.27
CA PRO A 73 -8.98 -20.21 14.69
C PRO A 73 -9.28 -18.82 15.27
N ALA A 74 -8.91 -18.57 16.53
CA ALA A 74 -9.11 -17.27 17.16
C ALA A 74 -8.17 -16.22 16.55
N LEU A 75 -6.89 -16.56 16.36
CA LEU A 75 -5.95 -15.73 15.61
C LEU A 75 -6.46 -15.42 14.20
N THR A 76 -6.95 -16.45 13.50
CA THR A 76 -7.49 -16.28 12.14
C THR A 76 -8.66 -15.31 12.11
N GLN A 77 -9.59 -15.42 13.06
CA GLN A 77 -10.73 -14.52 13.17
C GLN A 77 -10.30 -13.06 13.45
N LEU A 78 -9.32 -12.86 14.35
CA LEU A 78 -8.81 -11.52 14.65
C LEU A 78 -8.11 -10.89 13.45
N ILE A 79 -7.33 -11.65 12.70
CA ILE A 79 -6.67 -11.17 11.48
C ILE A 79 -7.72 -10.77 10.43
N GLN A 80 -8.74 -11.60 10.20
CA GLN A 80 -9.83 -11.27 9.28
C GLN A 80 -10.57 -9.99 9.71
N LEU A 81 -10.84 -9.85 11.01
CA LEU A 81 -11.48 -8.65 11.56
C LEU A 81 -10.60 -7.40 11.37
N ALA A 82 -9.29 -7.52 11.61
CA ALA A 82 -8.34 -6.43 11.39
C ALA A 82 -8.30 -6.00 9.92
N LEU A 83 -8.21 -6.95 8.99
CA LEU A 83 -8.21 -6.66 7.55
C LEU A 83 -9.52 -6.00 7.08
N ALA A 84 -10.63 -6.29 7.75
CA ALA A 84 -11.92 -5.69 7.42
C ALA A 84 -12.12 -4.29 8.01
N ARG A 85 -11.54 -3.98 9.18
CA ARG A 85 -11.89 -2.78 9.96
C ARG A 85 -10.75 -1.79 10.20
N ASN A 86 -9.51 -2.17 9.94
CA ASN A 86 -8.37 -1.32 10.32
C ASN A 86 -8.33 -0.01 9.51
N ASN A 87 -8.31 1.13 10.23
CA ASN A 87 -8.31 2.46 9.63
C ASN A 87 -7.06 2.79 8.81
N ASN A 88 -5.89 2.24 9.15
CA ASN A 88 -4.66 2.47 8.36
C ASN A 88 -4.75 1.76 7.00
N LEU A 89 -5.34 0.56 6.97
CA LEU A 89 -5.59 -0.16 5.71
C LEU A 89 -6.68 0.54 4.88
N ALA A 90 -7.73 1.06 5.51
CA ALA A 90 -8.75 1.88 4.83
C ALA A 90 -8.14 3.16 4.22
N GLN A 91 -7.26 3.85 4.96
CA GLN A 91 -6.53 5.01 4.45
C GLN A 91 -5.65 4.64 3.24
N ALA A 92 -4.97 3.49 3.27
CA ALA A 92 -4.20 3.01 2.13
C ALA A 92 -5.09 2.74 0.91
N ALA A 93 -6.28 2.17 1.09
CA ALA A 93 -7.24 1.98 0.01
C ALA A 93 -7.73 3.31 -0.60
N ILE A 94 -7.95 4.35 0.22
CA ILE A 94 -8.30 5.69 -0.27
C ILE A 94 -7.15 6.30 -1.08
N LYS A 95 -5.89 6.09 -0.67
CA LYS A 95 -4.71 6.53 -1.43
C LYS A 95 -4.67 5.86 -2.81
N VAL A 96 -4.96 4.57 -2.90
CA VAL A 96 -5.08 3.85 -4.19
C VAL A 96 -6.15 4.48 -5.05
N ARG A 97 -7.35 4.71 -4.49
CA ARG A 97 -8.45 5.33 -5.25
C ARG A 97 -8.07 6.72 -5.77
N ARG A 98 -7.40 7.53 -4.96
CA ARG A 98 -6.89 8.84 -5.38
C ARG A 98 -5.89 8.72 -6.52
N ALA A 99 -4.93 7.81 -6.43
CA ALA A 99 -3.94 7.60 -7.48
C ALA A 99 -4.58 7.15 -8.81
N GLN A 100 -5.59 6.28 -8.75
CA GLN A 100 -6.39 5.88 -9.91
C GLN A 100 -7.14 7.06 -10.55
N LEU A 101 -7.70 7.96 -9.75
CA LEU A 101 -8.38 9.15 -10.26
C LEU A 101 -7.39 10.12 -10.93
N VAL A 102 -6.19 10.27 -10.38
CA VAL A 102 -5.12 11.06 -11.00
C VAL A 102 -4.68 10.43 -12.33
N ALA A 103 -4.57 9.11 -12.41
CA ALA A 103 -4.31 8.41 -13.66
C ALA A 103 -5.43 8.61 -14.69
N GLY A 104 -6.69 8.57 -14.24
CA GLY A 104 -7.85 8.87 -15.09
C GLY A 104 -7.87 10.31 -15.59
N GLN A 105 -7.44 11.27 -14.78
CA GLN A 105 -7.28 12.67 -15.20
C GLN A 105 -6.18 12.80 -16.26
N ALA A 106 -5.02 12.16 -16.07
CA ALA A 106 -3.95 12.18 -17.06
C ALA A 106 -4.37 11.53 -18.39
N ALA A 107 -5.25 10.53 -18.36
CA ALA A 107 -5.85 9.98 -19.57
C ALA A 107 -6.85 10.96 -20.23
N ALA A 108 -7.63 11.70 -19.42
CA ALA A 108 -8.56 12.71 -19.92
C ALA A 108 -7.85 13.91 -20.58
N ASP A 109 -6.64 14.24 -20.15
CA ASP A 109 -5.82 15.30 -20.75
C ASP A 109 -5.44 15.02 -22.21
N GLN A 110 -5.57 13.76 -22.69
CA GLN A 110 -5.38 13.40 -24.11
C GLN A 110 -6.61 13.70 -24.98
N LEU A 111 -7.75 14.03 -24.36
CA LEU A 111 -9.01 14.33 -25.04
C LEU A 111 -9.17 15.85 -25.27
N PRO A 112 -9.98 16.26 -26.26
CA PRO A 112 -10.33 17.67 -26.43
C PRO A 112 -11.02 18.25 -25.18
N ASN A 113 -10.52 19.38 -24.68
CA ASN A 113 -11.18 20.14 -23.63
C ASN A 113 -12.20 21.10 -24.25
N LEU A 114 -13.46 20.95 -23.82
CA LEU A 114 -14.59 21.76 -24.28
C LEU A 114 -14.99 22.73 -23.18
N GLY A 115 -15.02 24.01 -23.50
CA GLY A 115 -15.39 25.09 -22.58
C GLY A 115 -16.51 25.93 -23.15
N VAL A 116 -17.44 26.35 -22.29
CA VAL A 116 -18.42 27.38 -22.60
C VAL A 116 -18.27 28.47 -21.55
N ARG A 117 -18.15 29.71 -22.00
CA ARG A 117 -17.96 30.87 -21.14
C ARG A 117 -18.97 31.95 -21.51
N ALA A 118 -19.77 32.37 -20.53
CA ALA A 118 -20.61 33.54 -20.63
C ALA A 118 -19.99 34.64 -19.75
N ASN A 119 -19.74 35.81 -20.33
CA ASN A 119 -19.20 36.96 -19.62
C ASN A 119 -20.16 38.16 -19.76
N THR A 120 -20.29 38.91 -18.69
CA THR A 120 -21.00 40.19 -18.67
C THR A 120 -20.12 41.22 -18.00
N ASN A 121 -19.74 42.26 -18.73
CA ASN A 121 -18.86 43.30 -18.23
C ASN A 121 -19.57 44.64 -18.31
N ALA A 122 -19.44 45.44 -17.25
CA ALA A 122 -19.86 46.83 -17.24
C ALA A 122 -18.68 47.70 -16.80
N SER A 123 -18.44 48.79 -17.49
CA SER A 123 -17.41 49.76 -17.15
C SER A 123 -18.02 51.16 -17.18
N GLN A 124 -17.77 51.94 -16.13
CA GLN A 124 -18.21 53.32 -16.04
C GLN A 124 -17.00 54.22 -15.82
N ALA A 125 -16.96 55.35 -16.51
CA ALA A 125 -15.90 56.32 -16.34
C ALA A 125 -16.05 57.04 -14.98
N LEU A 126 -14.94 57.19 -14.25
CA LEU A 126 -14.90 57.72 -12.88
C LEU A 126 -15.21 59.23 -12.81
N ASP A 127 -15.13 59.92 -13.94
CA ASP A 127 -15.46 61.34 -14.12
C ASP A 127 -16.96 61.59 -14.39
N GLY A 128 -17.80 60.56 -14.29
CA GLY A 128 -19.24 60.65 -14.53
C GLY A 128 -19.65 60.40 -15.99
N GLY A 129 -18.73 59.92 -16.83
CA GLY A 129 -19.02 59.53 -18.21
C GLY A 129 -19.98 58.32 -18.35
N ALA A 130 -20.34 58.02 -19.61
CA ALA A 130 -21.31 56.98 -19.94
C ALA A 130 -20.88 55.59 -19.45
N THR A 131 -21.86 54.81 -18.98
CA THR A 131 -21.64 53.39 -18.64
C THR A 131 -21.69 52.54 -19.90
N SER A 132 -20.63 51.79 -20.17
CA SER A 132 -20.58 50.78 -21.21
C SER A 132 -20.88 49.40 -20.63
N ARG A 133 -21.69 48.61 -21.33
CA ARG A 133 -21.99 47.21 -20.98
C ARG A 133 -21.73 46.32 -22.18
N SER A 134 -21.13 45.17 -21.94
CA SER A 134 -20.89 44.14 -22.96
C SER A 134 -21.24 42.77 -22.41
N HIS A 135 -21.78 41.94 -23.29
CA HIS A 135 -22.16 40.56 -23.00
C HIS A 135 -21.55 39.68 -24.09
N SER A 136 -20.92 38.57 -23.71
CA SER A 136 -20.38 37.60 -24.67
C SER A 136 -20.65 36.17 -24.22
N LEU A 137 -20.91 35.30 -25.20
CA LEU A 137 -21.07 33.86 -25.02
C LEU A 137 -20.11 33.19 -26.00
N ASN A 138 -19.12 32.49 -25.47
CA ASN A 138 -18.06 31.88 -26.25
C ASN A 138 -18.03 30.38 -25.95
N ALA A 139 -18.03 29.55 -26.99
CA ALA A 139 -17.69 28.13 -26.89
C ALA A 139 -16.29 27.92 -27.46
N SER A 140 -15.47 27.12 -26.81
CA SER A 140 -14.10 26.82 -27.20
C SER A 140 -13.82 25.33 -27.10
N ALA A 141 -13.07 24.80 -28.06
CA ALA A 141 -12.46 23.48 -27.99
C ALA A 141 -10.96 23.64 -28.09
N SER A 142 -10.20 23.09 -27.15
CA SER A 142 -8.74 23.05 -27.18
C SER A 142 -8.27 21.61 -27.11
N TRP A 143 -7.37 21.23 -28.00
CA TRP A 143 -6.81 19.88 -28.04
C TRP A 143 -5.33 19.94 -28.44
N GLU A 144 -4.49 19.19 -27.73
CA GLU A 144 -3.07 19.04 -28.02
C GLU A 144 -2.86 17.72 -28.80
N VAL A 145 -2.33 17.81 -30.02
CA VAL A 145 -1.97 16.64 -30.82
C VAL A 145 -0.64 16.10 -30.32
N ASP A 146 -0.66 14.91 -29.72
CA ASP A 146 0.52 14.30 -29.10
C ASP A 146 1.43 13.57 -30.10
N LEU A 147 2.11 14.33 -30.96
CA LEU A 147 3.01 13.77 -32.00
C LEU A 147 4.24 13.05 -31.43
N TRP A 148 4.70 13.46 -30.24
CA TRP A 148 5.92 12.96 -29.59
C TRP A 148 5.64 12.04 -28.39
N ASN A 149 4.38 11.70 -28.14
CA ASN A 149 3.93 10.84 -27.05
C ASN A 149 4.24 11.40 -25.63
N ARG A 150 4.25 12.73 -25.47
CA ARG A 150 4.43 13.42 -24.19
C ARG A 150 3.24 13.20 -23.26
N LEU A 151 2.02 13.37 -23.75
CA LEU A 151 0.81 13.13 -22.97
C LEU A 151 0.59 11.63 -22.71
N GLY A 152 0.98 10.78 -23.67
CA GLY A 152 1.03 9.33 -23.51
C GLY A 152 1.95 8.88 -22.37
N THR A 153 3.17 9.41 -22.33
CA THR A 153 4.15 9.08 -21.27
C THR A 153 3.74 9.63 -19.89
N LEU A 154 3.13 10.82 -19.83
CA LEU A 154 2.56 11.36 -18.57
C LEU A 154 1.41 10.50 -18.03
N ARG A 155 0.54 10.00 -18.91
CA ARG A 155 -0.52 9.03 -18.54
C ARG A 155 0.10 7.74 -17.99
N ASP A 156 1.07 7.16 -18.70
CA ASP A 156 1.76 5.94 -18.26
C ASP A 156 2.41 6.15 -16.88
N ALA A 157 3.06 7.31 -16.65
CA ALA A 157 3.65 7.64 -15.36
C ALA A 157 2.61 7.69 -14.22
N ALA A 158 1.43 8.27 -14.47
CA ALA A 158 0.35 8.31 -13.50
C ALA A 158 -0.24 6.91 -13.22
N GLU A 159 -0.34 6.06 -14.24
CA GLU A 159 -0.76 4.65 -14.11
C GLU A 159 0.24 3.83 -13.28
N TRP A 160 1.54 3.98 -13.53
CA TRP A 160 2.58 3.33 -12.73
C TRP A 160 2.53 3.74 -11.25
N GLU A 161 2.25 5.01 -10.94
CA GLU A 161 2.05 5.44 -9.55
C GLU A 161 0.79 4.81 -8.93
N ALA A 162 -0.29 4.68 -9.69
CA ALA A 162 -1.50 4.02 -9.20
C ALA A 162 -1.25 2.54 -8.86
N LEU A 163 -0.53 1.83 -9.73
CA LEU A 163 -0.11 0.45 -9.48
C LEU A 163 0.85 0.35 -8.30
N ALA A 164 1.82 1.27 -8.17
CA ALA A 164 2.75 1.31 -7.04
C ALA A 164 2.01 1.52 -5.71
N THR A 165 1.03 2.43 -5.71
CA THR A 165 0.21 2.71 -4.52
C THR A 165 -0.63 1.50 -4.11
N GLU A 166 -1.10 0.69 -5.06
CA GLU A 166 -1.77 -0.59 -4.76
C GLU A 166 -0.81 -1.59 -4.10
N GLN A 167 0.46 -1.64 -4.53
CA GLN A 167 1.46 -2.46 -3.85
C GLN A 167 1.77 -1.95 -2.44
N ASP A 168 1.78 -0.63 -2.20
CA ASP A 168 1.90 -0.08 -0.84
C ASP A 168 0.72 -0.51 0.05
N ARG A 169 -0.51 -0.54 -0.50
CA ARG A 169 -1.69 -1.06 0.24
C ARG A 169 -1.51 -2.52 0.62
N GLN A 170 -0.94 -3.34 -0.25
CA GLN A 170 -0.62 -4.73 0.04
C GLN A 170 0.48 -4.86 1.11
N ALA A 171 1.50 -3.98 1.08
CA ALA A 171 2.51 -3.92 2.14
C ALA A 171 1.91 -3.56 3.51
N VAL A 172 0.98 -2.59 3.55
CA VAL A 172 0.24 -2.23 4.76
C VAL A 172 -0.57 -3.41 5.28
N ALA A 173 -1.29 -4.13 4.41
CA ALA A 173 -2.03 -5.33 4.79
C ALA A 173 -1.12 -6.43 5.36
N MET A 174 0.02 -6.70 4.71
CA MET A 174 1.00 -7.68 5.17
C MET A 174 1.59 -7.31 6.53
N SER A 175 1.94 -6.03 6.73
CA SER A 175 2.43 -5.53 8.02
C SER A 175 1.35 -5.63 9.10
N LEU A 176 0.09 -5.31 8.78
CA LEU A 176 -1.03 -5.39 9.72
C LEU A 176 -1.22 -6.83 10.22
N VAL A 177 -1.22 -7.80 9.32
CA VAL A 177 -1.31 -9.24 9.67
C VAL A 177 -0.19 -9.62 10.66
N GLY A 178 1.06 -9.26 10.36
CA GLY A 178 2.19 -9.55 11.23
C GLY A 178 2.06 -8.88 12.61
N THR A 179 1.65 -7.61 12.66
CA THR A 179 1.44 -6.88 13.91
C THR A 179 0.32 -7.51 14.75
N VAL A 180 -0.81 -7.89 14.14
CA VAL A 180 -1.92 -8.57 14.83
C VAL A 180 -1.47 -9.90 15.40
N ALA A 181 -0.74 -10.72 14.62
CA ALA A 181 -0.25 -12.01 15.08
C ALA A 181 0.74 -11.88 16.26
N ASN A 182 1.71 -10.96 16.15
CA ASN A 182 2.64 -10.67 17.25
C ASN A 182 1.90 -10.21 18.51
N GLN A 183 0.93 -9.31 18.35
CA GLN A 183 0.17 -8.79 19.47
C GLN A 183 -0.72 -9.85 20.14
N TYR A 184 -1.33 -10.72 19.35
CA TYR A 184 -2.10 -11.86 19.84
C TYR A 184 -1.24 -12.80 20.70
N TRP A 185 -0.07 -13.20 20.21
CA TRP A 185 0.83 -14.06 20.95
C TRP A 185 1.48 -13.36 22.15
N GLN A 186 1.69 -12.05 22.09
CA GLN A 186 2.13 -11.26 23.23
C GLN A 186 1.09 -11.29 24.36
N VAL A 187 -0.20 -11.20 24.03
CA VAL A 187 -1.28 -11.36 25.02
C VAL A 187 -1.26 -12.77 25.62
N ALA A 188 -1.10 -13.81 24.80
CA ALA A 188 -1.02 -15.19 25.27
C ALA A 188 0.18 -15.43 26.22
N TYR A 189 1.35 -14.89 25.88
CA TYR A 189 2.53 -14.89 26.73
C TYR A 189 2.25 -14.20 28.07
N LEU A 190 1.63 -13.01 28.06
CA LEU A 190 1.32 -12.27 29.28
C LEU A 190 0.25 -12.96 30.13
N ASN A 191 -0.72 -13.62 29.52
CA ASN A 191 -1.69 -14.47 30.23
C ASN A 191 -0.96 -15.57 31.01
N GLN A 192 -0.02 -16.26 30.36
CA GLN A 192 0.77 -17.31 30.99
C GLN A 192 1.72 -16.76 32.08
N ARG A 193 2.34 -15.60 31.87
CA ARG A 193 3.19 -14.94 32.88
C ARG A 193 2.41 -14.54 34.13
N VAL A 194 1.21 -14.00 33.97
CA VAL A 194 0.32 -13.67 35.09
C VAL A 194 -0.03 -14.95 35.86
N ALA A 195 -0.49 -16.00 35.19
CA ALA A 195 -0.82 -17.27 35.85
C ALA A 195 0.39 -17.89 36.58
N ALA A 196 1.57 -17.90 35.97
CA ALA A 196 2.79 -18.39 36.60
C ALA A 196 3.21 -17.56 37.83
N SER A 197 3.05 -16.23 37.76
CA SER A 197 3.36 -15.35 38.90
C SER A 197 2.39 -15.56 40.07
N GLU A 198 1.11 -15.84 39.81
CA GLU A 198 0.13 -16.16 40.86
C GLU A 198 0.50 -17.46 41.59
N GLN A 199 0.93 -18.48 40.85
CA GLN A 199 1.42 -19.74 41.42
C GLN A 199 2.68 -19.52 42.26
N SER A 200 3.65 -18.76 41.74
CA SER A 200 4.88 -18.41 42.47
C SER A 200 4.57 -17.69 43.79
N MET A 201 3.65 -16.72 43.76
CA MET A 201 3.23 -15.99 44.95
C MET A 201 2.51 -16.89 45.96
N ALA A 202 1.71 -17.86 45.50
CA ALA A 202 1.09 -18.84 46.38
C ALA A 202 2.14 -19.66 47.14
N TYR A 203 3.19 -20.12 46.46
CA TYR A 203 4.31 -20.80 47.12
C TYR A 203 5.06 -19.88 48.08
N ALA A 204 5.36 -18.63 47.69
CA ALA A 204 6.04 -17.67 48.55
C ALA A 204 5.25 -17.38 49.85
N ARG A 205 3.91 -17.30 49.78
CA ARG A 205 3.05 -17.16 50.96
C ARG A 205 3.10 -18.37 51.87
N GLN A 206 3.13 -19.58 51.32
CA GLN A 206 3.27 -20.81 52.10
C GLN A 206 4.64 -20.87 52.81
N THR A 207 5.71 -20.51 52.11
CA THR A 207 7.06 -20.43 52.68
C THR A 207 7.15 -19.39 53.79
N LEU A 208 6.59 -18.19 53.58
CA LEU A 208 6.53 -17.17 54.62
C LEU A 208 5.79 -17.66 55.86
N LYS A 209 4.65 -18.33 55.69
CA LYS A 209 3.87 -18.91 56.79
C LYS A 209 4.67 -19.97 57.56
N LEU A 210 5.42 -20.83 56.86
CA LEU A 210 6.29 -21.82 57.49
C LEU A 210 7.38 -21.17 58.33
N ILE A 211 8.08 -20.17 57.79
CA ILE A 211 9.15 -19.43 58.48
C ILE A 211 8.59 -18.68 59.69
N GLN A 212 7.41 -18.06 59.57
CA GLN A 212 6.73 -17.42 60.71
C GLN A 212 6.41 -18.41 61.84
N ASN A 213 5.96 -19.63 61.49
CA ASN A 213 5.72 -20.70 62.47
C ASN A 213 7.03 -21.18 63.12
N GLN A 214 8.13 -21.30 62.37
CA GLN A 214 9.43 -21.66 62.93
C GLN A 214 9.98 -20.57 63.85
N HIS A 215 9.75 -19.29 63.51
CA HIS A 215 10.17 -18.16 64.31
C HIS A 215 9.42 -18.10 65.65
N SER A 216 8.12 -18.39 65.65
CA SER A 216 7.31 -18.37 66.88
C SER A 216 7.72 -19.43 67.91
N VAL A 217 8.37 -20.50 67.45
CA VAL A 217 8.98 -21.54 68.32
C VAL A 217 10.51 -21.35 68.50
N GLY A 218 11.07 -20.22 68.05
CA GLY A 218 12.48 -19.86 68.21
C GLY A 218 13.47 -20.65 67.34
N SER A 219 13.00 -21.35 66.31
CA SER A 219 13.86 -22.18 65.43
C SER A 219 14.60 -21.39 64.34
N VAL A 220 14.16 -20.16 64.05
CA VAL A 220 14.76 -19.28 63.03
C VAL A 220 14.80 -17.85 63.54
N SER A 221 15.65 -17.01 62.93
CA SER A 221 15.81 -15.61 63.32
C SER A 221 14.77 -14.68 62.68
N GLY A 222 14.54 -13.50 63.28
CA GLY A 222 13.66 -12.48 62.69
C GLY A 222 14.16 -11.96 61.32
N LEU A 223 15.45 -12.11 61.03
CA LEU A 223 16.02 -11.79 59.72
C LEU A 223 15.39 -12.65 58.61
N GLU A 224 15.18 -13.94 58.86
CA GLU A 224 14.60 -14.87 57.87
C GLU A 224 13.14 -14.53 57.57
N VAL A 225 12.37 -14.11 58.59
CA VAL A 225 11.00 -13.60 58.41
C VAL A 225 11.00 -12.36 57.53
N SER A 226 11.89 -11.41 57.79
CA SER A 226 12.02 -10.19 56.99
C SER A 226 12.43 -10.47 55.55
N GLN A 227 13.38 -11.39 55.32
CA GLN A 227 13.80 -11.82 53.99
C GLN A 227 12.66 -12.49 53.20
N ALA A 228 11.92 -13.41 53.84
CA ALA A 228 10.77 -14.05 53.21
C ALA A 228 9.64 -13.06 52.89
N THR A 229 9.40 -12.10 53.79
CA THR A 229 8.41 -11.02 53.58
C THR A 229 8.82 -10.14 52.40
N GLN A 230 10.09 -9.73 52.34
CA GLN A 230 10.64 -8.96 51.23
C GLN A 230 10.53 -9.73 49.90
N ALA A 231 10.82 -11.03 49.90
CA ALA A 231 10.69 -11.88 48.72
C ALA A 231 9.24 -11.92 48.20
N LEU A 232 8.25 -12.13 49.07
CA LEU A 232 6.84 -12.08 48.68
C LEU A 232 6.44 -10.71 48.13
N ALA A 233 6.79 -9.62 48.83
CA ALA A 233 6.49 -8.26 48.40
C ALA A 233 7.10 -7.94 47.02
N SER A 234 8.32 -8.43 46.74
CA SER A 234 8.96 -8.28 45.43
C SER A 234 8.21 -9.02 44.31
N GLN A 235 7.66 -10.20 44.59
CA GLN A 235 6.85 -10.96 43.64
C GLN A 235 5.50 -10.28 43.38
N GLU A 236 4.86 -9.74 44.41
CA GLU A 236 3.62 -8.97 44.30
C GLU A 236 3.80 -7.70 43.44
N ALA A 237 4.92 -6.99 43.63
CA ALA A 237 5.27 -5.85 42.79
C ALA A 237 5.48 -6.25 41.32
N ALA A 238 6.22 -7.35 41.07
CA ALA A 238 6.42 -7.85 39.71
C ALA A 238 5.12 -8.35 39.06
N HIS A 239 4.24 -9.02 39.81
CA HIS A 239 2.92 -9.44 39.33
C HIS A 239 2.08 -8.27 38.82
N THR A 240 2.06 -7.17 39.58
CA THR A 240 1.33 -5.96 39.19
C THR A 240 1.82 -5.41 37.85
N GLN A 241 3.13 -5.48 37.58
CA GLN A 241 3.71 -5.09 36.29
C GLN A 241 3.24 -6.01 35.15
N TRP A 242 3.18 -7.33 35.37
CA TRP A 242 2.66 -8.27 34.36
C TRP A 242 1.18 -8.02 34.04
N VAL A 243 0.37 -7.73 35.06
CA VAL A 243 -1.04 -7.38 34.89
C VAL A 243 -1.17 -6.10 34.05
N GLN A 244 -0.37 -5.08 34.34
CA GLN A 244 -0.39 -3.83 33.58
C GLN A 244 0.01 -4.04 32.11
N GLN A 245 1.09 -4.80 31.85
CA GLN A 245 1.53 -5.12 30.50
C GLN A 245 0.46 -5.88 29.72
N ARG A 246 -0.25 -6.82 30.38
CA ARG A 246 -1.38 -7.55 29.78
C ARG A 246 -2.49 -6.61 29.34
N VAL A 247 -2.85 -5.64 30.18
CA VAL A 247 -3.88 -4.64 29.85
C VAL A 247 -3.43 -3.77 28.67
N GLN A 248 -2.18 -3.30 28.67
CA GLN A 248 -1.62 -2.53 27.56
C GLN A 248 -1.64 -3.33 26.25
N ALA A 249 -1.29 -4.62 26.32
CA ALA A 249 -1.26 -5.48 25.16
C ALA A 249 -2.68 -5.73 24.59
N ARG A 250 -3.68 -5.95 25.44
CA ARG A 250 -5.08 -6.07 25.02
C ARG A 250 -5.60 -4.78 24.37
N ASN A 251 -5.26 -3.62 24.95
CA ASN A 251 -5.66 -2.33 24.40
C ASN A 251 -5.02 -2.06 23.03
N ALA A 252 -3.74 -2.38 22.87
CA ALA A 252 -3.07 -2.26 21.57
C ALA A 252 -3.74 -3.16 20.50
N LEU A 253 -4.12 -4.40 20.87
CA LEU A 253 -4.86 -5.29 19.97
C LEU A 253 -6.24 -4.72 19.62
N ALA A 254 -6.98 -4.16 20.58
CA ALA A 254 -8.28 -3.54 20.34
C ALA A 254 -8.19 -2.37 19.35
N ILE A 255 -7.16 -1.53 19.44
CA ILE A 255 -6.91 -0.42 18.52
C ILE A 255 -6.69 -0.92 17.08
N LEU A 256 -5.94 -2.02 16.90
CA LEU A 256 -5.73 -2.62 15.57
C LEU A 256 -7.04 -3.10 14.92
N LEU A 257 -8.02 -3.45 15.75
CA LEU A 257 -9.34 -3.95 15.36
C LEU A 257 -10.41 -2.85 15.28
N ASP A 258 -10.00 -1.57 15.36
CA ASP A 258 -10.91 -0.42 15.38
C ASP A 258 -11.99 -0.57 16.47
N SER A 259 -11.57 -1.01 17.65
CA SER A 259 -12.43 -1.27 18.80
C SER A 259 -11.93 -0.49 20.03
N PRO A 260 -12.83 -0.07 20.94
CA PRO A 260 -12.42 0.69 22.12
C PRO A 260 -11.54 -0.15 23.06
N PRO A 261 -10.58 0.47 23.77
CA PRO A 261 -9.80 -0.19 24.80
C PRO A 261 -10.71 -0.87 25.84
N GLY A 262 -10.32 -2.06 26.31
CA GLY A 262 -11.12 -2.85 27.25
C GLY A 262 -12.24 -3.68 26.62
N HIS A 263 -12.48 -3.59 25.30
CA HIS A 263 -13.39 -4.51 24.62
C HIS A 263 -12.90 -5.96 24.79
N PRO A 264 -13.76 -6.92 25.19
CA PRO A 264 -13.36 -8.32 25.32
C PRO A 264 -12.98 -8.89 23.95
N LEU A 265 -11.81 -9.51 23.87
CA LEU A 265 -11.30 -10.17 22.66
C LEU A 265 -11.14 -11.65 22.94
N HIS A 266 -11.34 -12.48 21.92
CA HIS A 266 -11.00 -13.89 22.01
C HIS A 266 -9.47 -14.02 22.01
N GLU A 267 -8.88 -14.43 23.12
CA GLU A 267 -7.44 -14.47 23.34
C GLU A 267 -6.98 -15.88 23.73
N ALA A 268 -5.78 -16.27 23.31
CA ALA A 268 -5.17 -17.51 23.77
C ALA A 268 -4.77 -17.39 25.26
N GLY A 269 -5.08 -18.42 26.04
CA GLY A 269 -4.72 -18.47 27.47
C GLY A 269 -3.23 -18.75 27.72
N ARG A 270 -2.52 -19.36 26.75
CA ARG A 270 -1.10 -19.71 26.83
C ARG A 270 -0.47 -19.73 25.44
N LEU A 271 0.86 -19.73 25.39
CA LEU A 271 1.60 -19.96 24.15
C LEU A 271 1.41 -21.40 23.64
N PRO A 272 1.55 -21.63 22.33
CA PRO A 272 1.46 -22.98 21.77
C PRO A 272 2.65 -23.83 22.24
N GLU A 273 2.35 -25.07 22.65
CA GLU A 273 3.36 -26.06 23.10
C GLU A 273 3.74 -27.04 21.97
N GLY A 274 3.01 -27.02 20.84
CA GLY A 274 3.23 -27.89 19.69
C GLY A 274 4.32 -27.42 18.74
N ALA A 275 4.62 -28.25 17.73
CA ALA A 275 5.54 -27.88 16.67
C ALA A 275 4.99 -26.69 15.87
N LEU A 276 5.81 -25.65 15.70
CA LEU A 276 5.49 -24.53 14.82
C LEU A 276 5.69 -24.92 13.35
N PRO A 277 4.95 -24.31 12.42
CA PRO A 277 5.17 -24.54 11.00
C PRO A 277 6.60 -24.19 10.61
N THR A 278 7.27 -25.10 9.90
CA THR A 278 8.66 -24.94 9.49
C THR A 278 8.76 -24.14 8.21
N VAL A 279 9.55 -23.08 8.21
CA VAL A 279 9.93 -22.38 6.98
C VAL A 279 11.11 -23.13 6.36
N SER A 280 10.95 -23.60 5.11
CA SER A 280 12.00 -24.35 4.42
C SER A 280 13.25 -23.48 4.18
N ALA A 281 14.44 -23.99 4.51
CA ALA A 281 15.70 -23.27 4.35
C ALA A 281 16.29 -23.45 2.95
N GLY A 282 16.63 -22.38 2.23
CA GLY A 282 17.13 -22.45 0.84
C GLY A 282 16.12 -22.00 -0.22
N LEU A 283 15.10 -21.23 0.18
CA LEU A 283 14.17 -20.58 -0.74
C LEU A 283 14.92 -19.66 -1.74
N PRO A 284 14.52 -19.56 -3.01
CA PRO A 284 15.27 -18.78 -3.98
C PRO A 284 15.18 -17.28 -3.70
N ALA A 285 16.24 -16.53 -4.02
CA ALA A 285 16.24 -15.06 -3.90
C ALA A 285 15.14 -14.40 -4.76
N SER A 286 14.68 -15.09 -5.82
CA SER A 286 13.54 -14.66 -6.65
C SER A 286 12.22 -14.53 -5.89
N LEU A 287 12.09 -15.06 -4.66
CA LEU A 287 10.95 -14.77 -3.79
C LEU A 287 10.87 -13.30 -3.39
N LEU A 288 11.98 -12.56 -3.40
CA LEU A 288 11.97 -11.12 -3.14
C LEU A 288 11.05 -10.38 -4.14
N ASN A 289 10.90 -10.88 -5.37
CA ASN A 289 10.00 -10.30 -6.38
C ASN A 289 8.51 -10.40 -5.99
N ARG A 290 8.17 -11.13 -4.92
CA ARG A 290 6.81 -11.18 -4.37
C ARG A 290 6.55 -10.09 -3.33
N ARG A 291 7.58 -9.42 -2.81
CA ARG A 291 7.40 -8.41 -1.78
C ARG A 291 6.72 -7.16 -2.38
N PRO A 292 5.60 -6.70 -1.80
CA PRO A 292 4.89 -5.54 -2.35
C PRO A 292 5.72 -4.25 -2.33
N ASP A 293 6.58 -4.06 -1.32
CA ASP A 293 7.46 -2.89 -1.24
C ASP A 293 8.47 -2.81 -2.39
N LEU A 294 9.07 -3.94 -2.78
CA LEU A 294 9.97 -4.03 -3.93
C LEU A 294 9.23 -3.79 -5.26
N ARG A 295 8.03 -4.36 -5.41
CA ARG A 295 7.18 -4.10 -6.59
C ARG A 295 6.78 -2.62 -6.68
N ALA A 296 6.45 -1.99 -5.56
CA ALA A 296 6.16 -0.57 -5.51
C ALA A 296 7.37 0.27 -5.96
N ALA A 297 8.58 -0.09 -5.51
CA ALA A 297 9.81 0.55 -5.92
C ALA A 297 10.08 0.40 -7.43
N GLU A 298 9.90 -0.79 -7.98
CA GLU A 298 10.04 -1.04 -9.43
C GLU A 298 9.05 -0.22 -10.25
N LEU A 299 7.78 -0.17 -9.84
CA LEU A 299 6.74 0.62 -10.50
C LEU A 299 7.07 2.13 -10.45
N ARG A 300 7.62 2.62 -9.32
CA ARG A 300 8.09 4.01 -9.22
C ARG A 300 9.34 4.30 -10.04
N LEU A 301 10.22 3.31 -10.24
CA LEU A 301 11.32 3.43 -11.20
C LEU A 301 10.76 3.63 -12.62
N ARG A 302 9.79 2.81 -13.04
CA ARG A 302 9.12 2.95 -14.35
C ARG A 302 8.44 4.32 -14.51
N LYS A 303 7.76 4.81 -13.47
CA LYS A 303 7.21 6.18 -13.43
C LYS A 303 8.30 7.23 -13.65
N SER A 304 9.42 7.12 -12.94
CA SER A 304 10.51 8.09 -13.03
C SER A 304 11.09 8.13 -14.45
N LEU A 305 11.29 6.96 -15.07
CA LEU A 305 11.75 6.86 -16.46
C LEU A 305 10.74 7.46 -17.44
N ALA A 306 9.45 7.16 -17.28
CA ALA A 306 8.39 7.77 -18.09
C ALA A 306 8.34 9.32 -17.94
N SER A 307 8.65 9.84 -16.76
CA SER A 307 8.72 11.29 -16.51
C SER A 307 9.91 11.94 -17.23
N VAL A 308 11.06 11.25 -17.29
CA VAL A 308 12.22 11.68 -18.07
C VAL A 308 11.89 11.69 -19.56
N ASP A 309 11.24 10.64 -20.06
CA ASP A 309 10.83 10.55 -21.46
C ASP A 309 9.83 11.67 -21.82
N ALA A 310 8.88 11.99 -20.93
CA ALA A 310 7.96 13.13 -21.10
C ALA A 310 8.69 14.48 -21.16
N THR A 311 9.74 14.68 -20.35
CA THR A 311 10.55 15.90 -20.36
C THR A 311 11.43 16.01 -21.60
N ARG A 312 11.78 14.89 -22.24
CA ARG A 312 12.48 14.90 -23.54
C ARG A 312 11.53 15.20 -24.71
N ALA A 313 10.25 14.87 -24.55
CA ALA A 313 9.21 15.07 -25.56
C ALA A 313 8.53 16.45 -25.50
N SER A 314 8.84 17.27 -24.49
CA SER A 314 8.39 18.67 -24.33
C SER A 314 9.32 19.66 -25.03
#